data_AF-A0A2K8LQY0-F1
#
_entry.id   AF-A0A2K8LQY0-F1
#
_cell.length_a   1.000
_cell.length_b   1.000
_cell.length_c   1.000
_cell.angle_alpha   90.00
_cell.angle_beta   90.00
_cell.angle_gamma   90.00
#
_symmetry.space_group_name_H-M   'P 1'
#
loop_
_entity.id
_entity.type
_entity.pdbx_description
1 polymer ?
#
loop_
_entity_poly.entity_id
_entity_poly.type
_entity_poly.pdbx_seq_one_letter_code
_entity_poly.pdbx_strand_id
1 'polypeptide(L)'
;MRWADYSGGQPSPSGLKAAGFDGVIRYAGLGRGRKRLTGPEYRTLVRGGLTVALVVELGTDDAWGSRNDDDFARGVAFGQAGLADARAMGIPDSVMMACAADSHAAAYQLDDVVRFASGFASVVGRGRAGFYGFSETLRAVHDAGVVSWYWRCGSQPTAAERAWTHLWQRNDGTVDVDQITCDIDEQYIELPGGGTGPAPGNDEETLMLIPAAPNGDHFYLPLAGRPPYLYLFCGYGDTIEIKQMDFVRASKEGDQGDFVPGAQIRNFTFLSDRPGPLDLRSAAAAGAVGVSIWYQAQHSFTAYIG
;
A
#
# COMPACT_ATOMS: atom_id res chain seq x y z
N MET A 1 -17.83 4.47 6.13
CA MET A 1 -16.57 4.24 6.87
C MET A 1 -16.12 5.59 7.38
N ARG A 2 -15.64 5.67 8.63
CA ARG A 2 -15.04 6.90 9.15
C ARG A 2 -13.57 6.69 9.41
N TRP A 3 -12.80 7.74 9.17
CA TRP A 3 -11.38 7.80 9.49
C TRP A 3 -11.16 8.85 10.57
N ALA A 4 -10.10 8.63 11.34
CA ALA A 4 -9.61 9.62 12.29
C ALA A 4 -8.19 10.03 11.91
N ASP A 5 -7.92 11.32 11.96
CA ASP A 5 -6.57 11.84 12.07
C ASP A 5 -6.41 12.55 13.43
N TYR A 6 -5.19 12.52 13.96
CA TYR A 6 -4.90 13.03 15.30
C TYR A 6 -3.41 13.33 15.49
N SER A 7 -3.09 14.32 16.32
CA SER A 7 -1.71 14.74 16.57
C SER A 7 -1.31 14.74 18.05
N GLY A 8 -2.27 14.59 18.98
CA GLY A 8 -2.07 14.74 20.42
C GLY A 8 -1.50 13.52 21.17
N GLY A 9 -1.58 12.33 20.57
CA GLY A 9 -1.18 11.08 21.22
C GLY A 9 -1.51 9.82 20.41
N GLN A 10 -1.61 8.70 21.11
CA GLN A 10 -1.83 7.37 20.52
C GLN A 10 -3.06 6.71 21.15
N PRO A 11 -4.27 7.00 20.64
CA PRO A 11 -5.49 6.33 21.08
C PRO A 11 -5.40 4.81 20.85
N SER A 12 -6.10 4.04 21.68
CA SER A 12 -6.17 2.59 21.52
C SER A 12 -7.02 2.21 20.29
N PRO A 13 -6.69 1.12 19.57
CA PRO A 13 -7.52 0.66 18.46
C PRO A 13 -8.95 0.32 18.88
N SER A 14 -9.14 -0.21 20.08
CA SER A 14 -10.46 -0.48 20.66
C SER A 14 -11.26 0.80 20.90
N GLY A 15 -10.60 1.85 21.41
CA GLY A 15 -11.24 3.16 21.60
C GLY A 15 -11.66 3.76 20.27
N LEU A 16 -10.79 3.71 19.26
CA LEU A 16 -11.08 4.21 17.91
C LEU A 16 -12.28 3.48 17.28
N LYS A 17 -12.32 2.14 17.38
CA LYS A 17 -13.46 1.35 16.90
C LYS A 17 -14.74 1.62 17.67
N ALA A 18 -14.66 1.77 19.00
CA ALA A 18 -15.82 2.13 19.82
C ALA A 18 -16.38 3.52 19.47
N ALA A 19 -15.51 4.44 19.05
CA ALA A 19 -15.88 5.75 18.51
C ALA A 19 -16.41 5.71 17.06
N GLY A 20 -16.40 4.54 16.41
CA GLY A 20 -16.93 4.32 15.07
C GLY A 20 -15.94 4.60 13.94
N PHE A 21 -14.63 4.65 14.24
CA PHE A 21 -13.59 4.74 13.22
C PHE A 21 -13.15 3.35 12.76
N ASP A 22 -13.01 3.21 11.44
CA ASP A 22 -12.55 1.99 10.80
C ASP A 22 -11.15 2.15 10.19
N GLY A 23 -10.69 3.40 10.03
CA GLY A 23 -9.35 3.73 9.55
C GLY A 23 -8.77 4.93 10.28
N VAL A 24 -7.47 5.14 10.10
CA VAL A 24 -6.75 6.30 10.63
C VAL A 24 -5.76 6.86 9.62
N ILE A 25 -5.58 8.18 9.64
CA ILE A 25 -4.52 8.87 8.91
C ILE A 25 -3.48 9.36 9.92
N ARG A 26 -2.22 8.98 9.72
CA ARG A 26 -1.14 9.23 10.69
C ARG A 26 0.04 9.95 10.07
N TYR A 27 0.63 10.86 10.84
CA TYR A 27 1.76 11.67 10.37
C TYR A 27 3.04 10.83 10.26
N ALA A 28 3.71 10.92 9.12
CA ALA A 28 5.01 10.33 8.86
C ALA A 28 5.98 11.36 8.26
N GLY A 29 7.27 11.07 8.34
CA GLY A 29 8.31 11.90 7.76
C GLY A 29 8.63 13.11 8.63
N LEU A 30 8.14 14.27 8.19
CA LEU A 30 8.44 15.55 8.80
C LEU A 30 7.61 15.75 10.09
N GLY A 31 8.20 16.36 11.12
CA GLY A 31 7.60 16.51 12.45
C GLY A 31 8.37 15.80 13.57
N ARG A 32 7.93 16.01 14.82
CA ARG A 32 8.58 15.45 16.03
C ARG A 32 7.55 15.10 17.11
N GLY A 33 7.98 14.28 18.06
CA GLY A 33 7.21 14.00 19.27
C GLY A 33 5.94 13.18 18.99
N ARG A 34 4.85 13.52 19.67
CA ARG A 34 3.60 12.74 19.68
C ARG A 34 2.79 12.81 18.38
N LYS A 35 3.04 13.83 17.53
CA LYS A 35 2.39 13.97 16.23
C LYS A 35 2.77 12.80 15.31
N ARG A 36 4.05 12.42 15.31
CA ARG A 36 4.63 11.41 14.43
C ARG A 36 4.25 10.00 14.87
N LEU A 37 3.79 9.19 13.90
CA LEU A 37 3.56 7.76 14.05
C LEU A 37 4.83 7.05 14.54
N THR A 38 4.64 5.89 15.18
CA THR A 38 5.74 4.96 15.49
C THR A 38 5.44 3.59 14.91
N GLY A 39 6.48 2.81 14.59
CA GLY A 39 6.32 1.42 14.15
C GLY A 39 5.47 0.54 15.09
N PRO A 40 5.67 0.60 16.43
CA PRO A 40 4.80 -0.09 17.39
C PRO A 40 3.33 0.35 17.34
N GLU A 41 3.07 1.65 17.18
CA GLU A 41 1.70 2.17 17.02
C GLU A 41 1.07 1.65 15.74
N TYR A 42 1.75 1.74 14.60
CA TYR A 42 1.28 1.20 13.31
C TYR A 42 0.85 -0.27 13.43
N ARG A 43 1.73 -1.13 13.96
CA ARG A 43 1.42 -2.55 14.16
C ARG A 43 0.26 -2.78 15.12
N THR A 44 0.06 -1.89 16.09
CA THR A 44 -1.04 -1.99 17.05
C THR A 44 -2.37 -1.60 16.39
N LEU A 45 -2.39 -0.53 15.60
CA LEU A 45 -3.55 -0.11 14.81
C LEU A 45 -3.98 -1.20 13.82
N VAL A 46 -3.03 -1.71 13.04
CA VAL A 46 -3.27 -2.76 12.04
C VAL A 46 -3.76 -4.06 12.70
N ARG A 47 -3.14 -4.53 13.79
CA ARG A 47 -3.62 -5.71 14.53
C ARG A 47 -4.99 -5.49 15.18
N GLY A 48 -5.31 -4.24 15.53
CA GLY A 48 -6.65 -3.84 15.96
C GLY A 48 -7.69 -3.84 14.84
N GLY A 49 -7.27 -4.12 13.60
CA GLY A 49 -8.11 -4.16 12.41
C GLY A 49 -8.54 -2.78 11.94
N LEU A 50 -7.69 -1.76 12.13
CA LEU A 50 -7.86 -0.43 11.53
C LEU A 50 -7.03 -0.37 10.24
N THR A 51 -7.59 0.26 9.21
CA THR A 51 -6.82 0.65 8.03
C THR A 51 -5.97 1.87 8.37
N VAL A 52 -4.72 1.92 7.88
CA VAL A 52 -3.82 3.05 8.13
C VAL A 52 -3.39 3.67 6.81
N ALA A 53 -3.56 4.99 6.69
CA ALA A 53 -2.94 5.82 5.67
C ALA A 53 -1.98 6.81 6.33
N LEU A 54 -1.07 7.38 5.54
CA LEU A 54 -0.05 8.31 6.01
C LEU A 54 -0.28 9.71 5.45
N VAL A 55 0.14 10.72 6.20
CA VAL A 55 0.25 12.10 5.73
C VAL A 55 1.64 12.65 6.08
N VAL A 56 2.22 13.42 5.17
CA VAL A 56 3.49 14.14 5.38
C VAL A 56 3.18 15.63 5.41
N GLU A 57 3.40 16.23 6.57
CA GLU A 57 3.11 17.64 6.85
C GLU A 57 4.12 18.15 7.91
N LEU A 58 4.76 19.27 7.61
CA LEU A 58 5.63 20.01 8.52
C LEU A 58 4.92 21.26 9.06
N GLY A 59 4.22 21.99 8.19
CA GLY A 59 3.50 23.23 8.48
C GLY A 59 2.22 23.33 7.65
N THR A 60 1.49 24.43 7.80
CA THR A 60 0.19 24.60 7.15
C THR A 60 0.30 25.06 5.70
N ASP A 61 1.41 25.67 5.31
CA ASP A 61 1.67 26.25 3.99
C ASP A 61 2.78 25.51 3.21
N ASP A 62 3.00 24.23 3.51
CA ASP A 62 4.08 23.42 2.94
C ASP A 62 4.08 23.32 1.40
N ALA A 63 2.92 23.46 0.77
CA ALA A 63 2.73 23.18 -0.66
C ALA A 63 3.11 24.33 -1.59
N TRP A 64 3.48 25.50 -1.06
CA TRP A 64 3.98 26.62 -1.85
C TRP A 64 5.02 27.39 -1.06
N GLY A 65 5.90 28.09 -1.76
CA GLY A 65 6.89 28.95 -1.13
C GLY A 65 6.92 30.36 -1.69
N SER A 66 8.11 30.94 -1.69
CA SER A 66 8.34 32.20 -2.37
C SER A 66 8.35 31.99 -3.89
N ARG A 67 8.12 33.07 -4.65
CA ARG A 67 8.05 33.04 -6.14
C ARG A 67 9.23 32.36 -6.86
N ASN A 68 10.39 32.27 -6.21
CA ASN A 68 11.60 31.69 -6.78
C ASN A 68 11.91 30.29 -6.24
N ASP A 69 11.06 29.74 -5.40
CA ASP A 69 11.27 28.42 -4.85
C ASP A 69 10.98 27.34 -5.90
N ASP A 70 11.60 26.18 -5.72
CA ASP A 70 11.29 25.00 -6.51
C ASP A 70 10.33 24.09 -5.74
N ASP A 71 9.03 24.34 -5.90
CA ASP A 71 7.98 23.56 -5.23
C ASP A 71 7.98 22.09 -5.62
N PHE A 72 8.41 21.76 -6.84
CA PHE A 72 8.57 20.37 -7.24
C PHE A 72 9.67 19.69 -6.42
N ALA A 73 10.86 20.32 -6.30
CA ALA A 73 11.94 19.79 -5.49
C ALA A 73 11.55 19.70 -4.00
N ARG A 74 10.75 20.65 -3.50
CA ARG A 74 10.16 20.60 -2.16
C ARG A 74 9.26 19.38 -1.98
N GLY A 75 8.37 19.12 -2.94
CA GLY A 75 7.50 17.93 -2.96
C GLY A 75 8.31 16.62 -2.98
N VAL A 76 9.37 16.56 -3.78
CA VAL A 76 10.32 15.43 -3.80
C VAL A 76 10.92 15.21 -2.41
N ALA A 77 11.39 16.27 -1.75
CA ALA A 77 11.97 16.17 -0.42
C ALA A 77 10.96 15.65 0.62
N PHE A 78 9.69 16.08 0.55
CA PHE A 78 8.62 15.58 1.41
C PHE A 78 8.33 14.10 1.16
N GLY A 79 8.25 13.68 -0.11
CA GLY A 79 8.05 12.28 -0.47
C GLY A 79 9.19 11.39 0.01
N GLN A 80 10.43 11.86 -0.11
CA GLN A 80 11.62 11.14 0.36
C GLN A 80 11.61 11.01 1.89
N ALA A 81 11.32 12.10 2.60
CA ALA A 81 11.23 12.10 4.07
C ALA A 81 10.14 11.13 4.56
N GLY A 82 8.95 11.18 3.95
CA GLY A 82 7.84 10.29 4.27
C GLY A 82 8.17 8.82 4.05
N LEU A 83 8.71 8.45 2.88
CA LEU A 83 9.07 7.06 2.58
C LEU A 83 10.21 6.56 3.49
N ALA A 84 11.23 7.37 3.74
CA ALA A 84 12.33 6.98 4.60
C ALA A 84 11.85 6.68 6.02
N ASP A 85 10.99 7.53 6.57
CA ASP A 85 10.43 7.35 7.91
C ASP A 85 9.47 6.15 7.97
N ALA A 86 8.58 6.00 6.98
CA ALA A 86 7.67 4.85 6.87
C ALA A 86 8.45 3.52 6.84
N ARG A 87 9.50 3.43 6.01
CA ARG A 87 10.35 2.24 5.93
C ARG A 87 11.13 1.99 7.22
N ALA A 88 11.63 3.05 7.88
CA ALA A 88 12.29 2.93 9.18
C ALA A 88 11.34 2.40 10.27
N MET A 89 10.05 2.67 10.15
CA MET A 89 9.00 2.15 11.03
C MET A 89 8.54 0.72 10.67
N GLY A 90 8.99 0.18 9.53
CA GLY A 90 8.57 -1.12 9.01
C GLY A 90 7.17 -1.09 8.38
N ILE A 91 6.74 0.06 7.87
CA ILE A 91 5.46 0.22 7.18
C ILE A 91 5.62 -0.22 5.72
N PRO A 92 4.74 -1.08 5.18
CA PRO A 92 4.82 -1.54 3.81
C PRO A 92 4.73 -0.40 2.78
N ASP A 93 5.47 -0.55 1.68
CA ASP A 93 5.40 0.33 0.50
C ASP A 93 4.06 0.21 -0.25
N SER A 94 3.07 -0.53 0.24
CA SER A 94 1.70 -0.51 -0.28
C SER A 94 0.81 0.53 0.40
N VAL A 95 1.22 1.05 1.57
CA VAL A 95 0.41 2.01 2.34
C VAL A 95 0.30 3.34 1.60
N MET A 96 -0.93 3.88 1.55
CA MET A 96 -1.27 5.16 0.94
C MET A 96 -0.64 6.32 1.71
N MET A 97 -0.17 7.35 0.99
CA MET A 97 0.50 8.49 1.61
C MET A 97 0.10 9.79 0.91
N ALA A 98 -0.36 10.78 1.67
CA ALA A 98 -0.67 12.11 1.17
C ALA A 98 0.40 13.13 1.56
N CYS A 99 0.57 14.14 0.71
CA CYS A 99 1.16 15.41 1.10
C CYS A 99 0.05 16.42 1.41
N ALA A 100 0.37 17.49 2.14
CA ALA A 100 -0.62 18.38 2.74
C ALA A 100 -0.43 19.85 2.35
N ALA A 101 -1.55 20.56 2.27
CA ALA A 101 -1.68 22.01 2.20
C ALA A 101 -2.83 22.45 3.13
N ASP A 102 -2.50 22.68 4.40
CA ASP A 102 -3.48 23.00 5.46
C ASP A 102 -3.74 24.51 5.60
N SER A 103 -3.79 25.22 4.47
CA SER A 103 -4.09 26.64 4.43
C SER A 103 -4.75 27.00 3.10
N HIS A 104 -5.48 28.12 3.10
CA HIS A 104 -6.08 28.65 1.89
C HIS A 104 -5.01 29.23 0.97
N ALA A 105 -5.01 28.80 -0.29
CA ALA A 105 -4.08 29.27 -1.30
C ALA A 105 -4.67 30.45 -2.09
N ALA A 106 -3.84 31.46 -2.36
CA ALA A 106 -4.16 32.47 -3.35
C ALA A 106 -4.13 31.86 -4.76
N ALA A 107 -4.87 32.45 -5.70
CA ALA A 107 -4.98 31.92 -7.06
C ALA A 107 -3.63 31.72 -7.77
N TYR A 108 -2.64 32.58 -7.49
CA TYR A 108 -1.30 32.48 -8.09
C TYR A 108 -0.44 31.35 -7.49
N GLN A 109 -0.86 30.76 -6.36
CA GLN A 109 -0.14 29.67 -5.68
C GLN A 109 -0.62 28.29 -6.11
N LEU A 110 -1.72 28.21 -6.87
CA LEU A 110 -2.29 26.91 -7.25
C LEU A 110 -1.35 26.11 -8.16
N ASP A 111 -0.61 26.78 -9.06
CA ASP A 111 0.40 26.11 -9.87
C ASP A 111 1.55 25.55 -9.02
N ASP A 112 1.95 26.27 -7.96
CA ASP A 112 2.99 25.83 -7.01
C ASP A 112 2.52 24.59 -6.24
N VAL A 113 1.25 24.58 -5.80
CA VAL A 113 0.61 23.42 -5.15
C VAL A 113 0.63 22.19 -6.06
N VAL A 114 0.27 22.35 -7.35
CA VAL A 114 0.29 21.23 -8.31
C VAL A 114 1.72 20.73 -8.51
N ARG A 115 2.71 21.63 -8.61
CA ARG A 115 4.12 21.25 -8.74
C ARG A 115 4.62 20.49 -7.51
N PHE A 116 4.25 20.93 -6.31
CA PHE A 116 4.56 20.25 -5.06
C PHE A 116 3.96 18.85 -5.01
N ALA A 117 2.66 18.71 -5.27
CA ALA A 117 2.00 17.39 -5.31
C ALA A 117 2.62 16.46 -6.38
N SER A 118 3.01 17.02 -7.53
CA SER A 118 3.71 16.28 -8.60
C SER A 118 5.08 15.77 -8.15
N GLY A 119 5.85 16.63 -7.48
CA GLY A 119 7.16 16.27 -6.91
C GLY A 119 7.04 15.14 -5.89
N PHE A 120 6.06 15.24 -5.01
CA PHE A 120 5.74 14.20 -4.03
C PHE A 120 5.35 12.88 -4.71
N ALA A 121 4.44 12.93 -5.69
CA ALA A 121 3.99 11.76 -6.44
C ALA A 121 5.11 11.10 -7.27
N SER A 122 6.12 11.86 -7.70
CA SER A 122 7.28 11.30 -8.41
C SER A 122 8.13 10.37 -7.54
N VAL A 123 8.06 10.53 -6.20
CA VAL A 123 8.80 9.70 -5.23
C VAL A 123 7.93 8.56 -4.69
N VAL A 124 6.70 8.88 -4.25
CA VAL A 124 5.78 7.92 -3.63
C VAL A 124 5.14 6.98 -4.67
N GLY A 125 5.06 7.44 -5.93
CA GLY A 125 4.31 6.81 -7.00
C GLY A 125 2.87 7.31 -7.03
N ARG A 126 2.41 7.77 -8.19
CA ARG A 126 1.07 8.35 -8.39
C ARG A 126 -0.07 7.50 -7.83
N GLY A 127 -0.01 6.17 -7.97
CA GLY A 127 -1.04 5.24 -7.50
C GLY A 127 -1.13 5.08 -5.97
N ARG A 128 -0.18 5.65 -5.23
CA ARG A 128 -0.15 5.68 -3.76
C ARG A 128 -0.24 7.08 -3.18
N ALA A 129 0.22 8.06 -3.96
CA ALA A 129 0.22 9.46 -3.57
C ALA A 129 -1.21 9.99 -3.52
N GLY A 130 -1.50 10.75 -2.47
CA GLY A 130 -2.70 11.55 -2.31
C GLY A 130 -2.38 13.00 -1.95
N PHE A 131 -3.42 13.81 -1.82
CA PHE A 131 -3.30 15.21 -1.45
C PHE A 131 -4.36 15.61 -0.43
N TYR A 132 -3.94 16.29 0.62
CA TYR A 132 -4.80 16.93 1.62
C TYR A 132 -4.85 18.44 1.43
N GLY A 133 -6.05 19.03 1.44
CA GLY A 133 -6.19 20.48 1.51
C GLY A 133 -7.60 21.03 1.28
N PHE A 134 -7.69 22.35 1.25
CA PHE A 134 -8.93 23.09 0.99
C PHE A 134 -9.42 22.92 -0.47
N SER A 135 -10.66 23.34 -0.72
CA SER A 135 -11.36 23.12 -2.00
C SER A 135 -10.57 23.55 -3.23
N GLU A 136 -9.91 24.71 -3.18
CA GLU A 136 -9.17 25.29 -4.29
C GLU A 136 -7.88 24.53 -4.61
N THR A 137 -7.12 24.15 -3.58
CA THR A 137 -5.88 23.38 -3.74
C THR A 137 -6.18 21.96 -4.18
N LEU A 138 -7.16 21.33 -3.53
CA LEU A 138 -7.59 19.97 -3.86
C LEU A 138 -8.11 19.86 -5.29
N ARG A 139 -8.89 20.85 -5.75
CA ARG A 139 -9.38 20.90 -7.14
C ARG A 139 -8.25 21.09 -8.15
N ALA A 140 -7.30 22.00 -7.87
CA ALA A 140 -6.16 22.20 -8.76
C ALA A 140 -5.34 20.91 -8.94
N VAL A 141 -5.08 20.19 -7.85
CA VAL A 141 -4.36 18.90 -7.87
C VAL A 141 -5.17 17.81 -8.57
N HIS A 142 -6.48 17.76 -8.34
CA HIS A 142 -7.39 16.84 -9.03
C HIS A 142 -7.40 17.05 -10.54
N ASP A 143 -7.58 18.29 -10.98
CA ASP A 143 -7.68 18.64 -12.40
C ASP A 143 -6.34 18.38 -13.14
N ALA A 144 -5.21 18.49 -12.43
CA ALA A 144 -3.90 18.11 -12.94
C ALA A 144 -3.68 16.58 -13.00
N GLY A 145 -4.43 15.79 -12.22
CA GLY A 145 -4.39 14.32 -12.23
C GLY A 145 -3.08 13.71 -11.71
N VAL A 146 -2.33 14.44 -10.88
CA VAL A 146 -0.95 14.11 -10.48
C VAL A 146 -0.87 13.13 -9.29
N VAL A 147 -1.97 12.94 -8.57
CA VAL A 147 -2.14 11.96 -7.47
C VAL A 147 -3.35 11.04 -7.75
N SER A 148 -3.58 10.06 -6.88
CA SER A 148 -4.67 9.07 -7.06
C SER A 148 -5.80 9.18 -6.04
N TRP A 149 -5.60 9.89 -4.93
CA TRP A 149 -6.65 10.08 -3.92
C TRP A 149 -6.62 11.46 -3.27
N TYR A 150 -7.79 11.89 -2.80
CA TYR A 150 -8.06 13.29 -2.44
C TYR A 150 -8.74 13.37 -1.08
N TRP A 151 -8.12 14.09 -0.16
CA TRP A 151 -8.60 14.32 1.20
C TRP A 151 -8.90 15.81 1.40
N ARG A 152 -10.17 16.16 1.51
CA ARG A 152 -10.61 17.56 1.61
C ARG A 152 -10.72 17.99 3.06
N CYS A 153 -10.29 19.20 3.40
CA CYS A 153 -10.67 19.87 4.65
C CYS A 153 -11.60 21.07 4.41
N GLY A 154 -12.19 21.56 5.49
CA GLY A 154 -13.05 22.74 5.47
C GLY A 154 -14.47 22.42 4.99
N SER A 155 -14.94 23.18 4.00
CA SER A 155 -16.32 23.05 3.52
C SER A 155 -16.62 21.66 2.97
N GLN A 156 -17.81 21.15 3.27
CA GLN A 156 -18.28 19.87 2.73
C GLN A 156 -18.24 19.88 1.20
N PRO A 157 -17.71 18.81 0.55
CA PRO A 157 -17.76 18.74 -0.90
C PRO A 157 -19.20 18.71 -1.40
N THR A 158 -19.42 19.42 -2.50
CA THR A 158 -20.68 19.36 -3.26
C THR A 158 -20.93 17.94 -3.78
N ALA A 159 -22.16 17.66 -4.20
CA ALA A 159 -22.50 16.33 -4.76
C ALA A 159 -21.60 15.92 -5.94
N ALA A 160 -21.19 16.87 -6.78
CA ALA A 160 -20.28 16.62 -7.88
C ALA A 160 -18.85 16.34 -7.40
N GLU A 161 -18.37 17.03 -6.37
CA GLU A 161 -17.01 16.84 -5.84
C GLU A 161 -16.86 15.53 -5.07
N ARG A 162 -17.94 15.03 -4.47
CA ARG A 162 -17.96 13.69 -3.84
C ARG A 162 -17.72 12.54 -4.83
N ALA A 163 -17.85 12.78 -6.14
CA ALA A 163 -17.55 11.77 -7.16
C ALA A 163 -16.05 11.51 -7.34
N TRP A 164 -15.18 12.36 -6.79
CA TRP A 164 -13.72 12.19 -6.85
C TRP A 164 -13.00 12.46 -5.51
N THR A 165 -13.65 13.12 -4.55
CA THR A 165 -13.12 13.26 -3.18
C THR A 165 -13.20 11.92 -2.45
N HIS A 166 -12.09 11.44 -1.90
CA HIS A 166 -12.07 10.15 -1.20
C HIS A 166 -12.46 10.32 0.26
N LEU A 167 -11.82 11.27 0.94
CA LEU A 167 -12.05 11.59 2.34
C LEU A 167 -12.41 13.06 2.49
N TRP A 168 -13.27 13.38 3.45
CA TRP A 168 -13.55 14.75 3.86
C TRP A 168 -13.43 14.89 5.37
N GLN A 169 -12.44 15.67 5.81
CA GLN A 169 -12.29 16.10 7.19
C GLN A 169 -13.37 17.11 7.53
N ARG A 170 -14.14 16.78 8.56
CA ARG A 170 -15.19 17.62 9.09
C ARG A 170 -14.59 18.67 10.00
N ASN A 171 -14.89 19.95 9.73
CA ASN A 171 -14.49 21.05 10.60
C ASN A 171 -15.63 21.49 11.54
N ASP A 172 -16.73 20.72 11.62
CA ASP A 172 -17.88 20.99 12.47
C ASP A 172 -17.87 20.20 13.80
N GLY A 173 -16.84 19.38 14.04
CA GLY A 173 -16.67 18.68 15.30
C GLY A 173 -15.49 17.70 15.32
N THR A 174 -15.15 17.26 16.53
CA THR A 174 -14.11 16.27 16.82
C THR A 174 -14.65 15.21 17.78
N VAL A 175 -13.91 14.11 17.97
CA VAL A 175 -14.20 13.09 18.98
C VAL A 175 -12.97 12.88 19.86
N ASP A 176 -13.14 12.90 21.18
CA ASP A 176 -12.08 12.50 22.09
C ASP A 176 -12.08 10.98 22.27
N VAL A 177 -10.96 10.35 21.95
CA VAL A 177 -10.71 8.91 22.12
C VAL A 177 -9.51 8.75 23.04
N ASP A 178 -9.70 8.11 24.19
CA ASP A 178 -8.63 7.95 25.20
C ASP A 178 -7.95 9.27 25.57
N GLN A 179 -8.75 10.34 25.71
CA GLN A 179 -8.32 11.72 26.00
C GLN A 179 -7.50 12.38 24.87
N ILE A 180 -7.51 11.80 23.67
CA ILE A 180 -6.88 12.36 22.47
C ILE A 180 -7.98 12.83 21.52
N THR A 181 -7.97 14.12 21.22
CA THR A 181 -8.87 14.71 20.22
C THR A 181 -8.49 14.19 18.84
N CYS A 182 -9.50 13.62 18.17
CA CYS A 182 -9.42 13.10 16.82
C CYS A 182 -10.37 13.89 15.92
N ASP A 183 -9.86 14.31 14.77
CA ASP A 183 -10.68 14.89 13.70
C ASP A 183 -11.46 13.76 13.01
N ILE A 184 -12.61 14.11 12.44
CA ILE A 184 -13.52 13.14 11.82
C ILE A 184 -13.44 13.26 10.31
N ASP A 185 -13.04 12.18 9.65
CA ASP A 185 -13.01 12.08 8.20
C ASP A 185 -14.12 11.16 7.69
N GLU A 186 -15.02 11.71 6.88
CA GLU A 186 -16.06 10.93 6.20
C GLU A 186 -15.52 10.41 4.87
N GLN A 187 -15.61 9.08 4.67
CA GLN A 187 -15.22 8.46 3.41
C GLN A 187 -16.35 8.47 2.39
N TYR A 188 -16.09 9.05 1.21
CA TYR A 188 -16.98 9.01 0.06
C TYR A 188 -16.56 7.99 -0.99
N ILE A 189 -15.25 7.78 -1.17
CA ILE A 189 -14.68 6.79 -2.10
C ILE A 189 -13.61 6.00 -1.35
N GLU A 190 -13.58 4.68 -1.56
CA GLU A 190 -12.50 3.83 -1.06
C GLU A 190 -11.14 4.31 -1.56
N LEU A 191 -10.13 4.30 -0.69
CA LEU A 191 -8.77 4.61 -1.12
C LEU A 191 -8.32 3.60 -2.19
N PRO A 192 -7.51 3.98 -3.19
CA PRO A 192 -7.11 3.11 -4.30
C PRO A 192 -6.36 1.82 -3.91
N GLY A 193 -5.91 1.71 -2.66
CA GLY A 193 -5.36 0.48 -2.05
C GLY A 193 -6.11 0.06 -0.78
N GLY A 194 -7.27 0.67 -0.53
CA GLY A 194 -8.16 0.37 0.58
C GLY A 194 -9.17 -0.69 0.16
N GLY A 195 -8.78 -1.96 0.30
CA GLY A 195 -9.69 -3.08 0.18
C GLY A 195 -9.16 -4.20 1.04
N THR A 196 -9.72 -4.34 2.24
CA THR A 196 -9.22 -5.10 3.40
C THR A 196 -8.08 -4.37 4.13
N GLY A 197 -7.96 -4.53 5.45
CA GLY A 197 -6.65 -4.30 6.08
C GLY A 197 -5.61 -5.22 5.42
N PRO A 198 -4.46 -5.51 6.02
CA PRO A 198 -4.04 -6.89 5.84
C PRO A 198 -5.26 -7.72 6.32
N ALA A 199 -5.96 -8.41 5.40
CA ALA A 199 -6.29 -9.79 5.67
C ALA A 199 -5.01 -10.29 6.34
N PRO A 200 -5.08 -10.68 7.65
CA PRO A 200 -3.89 -10.89 8.47
C PRO A 200 -2.91 -11.53 7.55
N GLY A 201 -1.81 -10.83 7.26
CA GLY A 201 -0.83 -11.27 6.28
C GLY A 201 -0.28 -12.54 6.87
N ASN A 202 -1.01 -13.61 6.65
CA ASN A 202 -0.57 -14.94 6.74
C ASN A 202 0.25 -15.03 5.48
N ASP A 203 1.46 -14.50 5.56
CA ASP A 203 2.56 -15.10 4.87
C ASP A 203 2.57 -16.62 5.17
N GLU A 204 1.93 -17.09 6.26
CA GLU A 204 1.48 -18.48 6.50
C GLU A 204 0.51 -19.08 5.45
N GLU A 205 -0.38 -18.34 4.78
CA GLU A 205 -1.26 -18.86 3.70
C GLU A 205 -0.53 -19.05 2.38
N THR A 206 0.66 -18.47 2.25
CA THR A 206 1.43 -18.52 1.01
C THR A 206 2.75 -19.23 1.14
N LEU A 207 3.27 -19.38 2.36
CA LEU A 207 4.35 -20.29 2.70
C LEU A 207 3.76 -21.69 2.89
N MET A 208 3.59 -22.40 1.79
CA MET A 208 3.09 -23.76 1.85
C MET A 208 4.22 -24.69 2.27
N LEU A 209 4.06 -25.41 3.40
CA LEU A 209 4.92 -26.56 3.70
C LEU A 209 4.60 -27.67 2.70
N ILE A 210 5.54 -27.93 1.80
CA ILE A 210 5.46 -28.99 0.81
C ILE A 210 6.09 -30.25 1.40
N PRO A 211 5.36 -31.38 1.45
CA PRO A 211 5.90 -32.62 2.02
C PRO A 211 7.03 -33.19 1.16
N ALA A 212 7.89 -34.01 1.78
CA ALA A 212 8.83 -34.82 1.02
C ALA A 212 8.07 -35.76 0.07
N ALA A 213 8.53 -35.85 -1.17
CA ALA A 213 7.96 -36.73 -2.18
C ALA A 213 9.10 -37.36 -3.00
N PRO A 214 9.74 -38.45 -2.51
CA PRO A 214 10.87 -39.08 -3.20
C PRO A 214 10.51 -39.61 -4.60
N ASN A 215 9.24 -40.04 -4.78
CA ASN A 215 8.71 -40.52 -6.06
C ASN A 215 8.04 -39.40 -6.88
N GLY A 216 7.86 -38.24 -6.25
CA GLY A 216 7.32 -37.02 -6.82
C GLY A 216 5.84 -36.79 -6.56
N ASP A 217 5.46 -35.52 -6.54
CA ASP A 217 4.10 -35.05 -6.27
C ASP A 217 3.88 -33.68 -6.93
N HIS A 218 2.64 -33.17 -6.88
CA HIS A 218 2.27 -31.86 -7.39
C HIS A 218 1.88 -30.91 -6.25
N PHE A 219 2.26 -29.64 -6.42
CA PHE A 219 1.65 -28.55 -5.66
C PHE A 219 1.33 -27.37 -6.57
N TYR A 220 0.49 -26.48 -6.06
CA TYR A 220 -0.05 -25.36 -6.81
C TYR A 220 0.08 -24.08 -6.00
N LEU A 221 0.52 -23.00 -6.64
CA LEU A 221 0.62 -21.68 -6.02
C LEU A 221 -0.13 -20.63 -6.87
N PRO A 222 -0.98 -19.80 -6.27
CA PRO A 222 -1.61 -18.69 -6.98
C PRO A 222 -0.58 -17.59 -7.30
N LEU A 223 -0.70 -17.00 -8.49
CA LEU A 223 0.16 -15.93 -9.02
C LEU A 223 -0.61 -14.62 -9.24
N ALA A 224 -1.92 -14.69 -9.51
CA ALA A 224 -2.73 -13.51 -9.80
C ALA A 224 -2.66 -12.46 -8.69
N GLY A 225 -2.36 -11.21 -9.07
CA GLY A 225 -2.27 -10.08 -8.14
C GLY A 225 -1.02 -10.04 -7.25
N ARG A 226 -0.03 -10.91 -7.50
CA ARG A 226 1.19 -11.02 -6.67
C ARG A 226 2.44 -10.60 -7.43
N PRO A 227 3.51 -10.15 -6.74
CA PRO A 227 4.82 -10.02 -7.34
C PRO A 227 5.23 -11.36 -7.99
N PRO A 228 5.66 -11.37 -9.26
CA PRO A 228 5.86 -12.61 -10.02
C PRO A 228 7.24 -13.23 -9.74
N TYR A 229 7.50 -13.56 -8.48
CA TYR A 229 8.73 -14.20 -8.02
C TYR A 229 8.38 -15.45 -7.22
N LEU A 230 8.89 -16.61 -7.65
CA LEU A 230 8.73 -17.87 -6.92
C LEU A 230 9.96 -18.13 -6.05
N TYR A 231 9.71 -18.37 -4.78
CA TYR A 231 10.71 -18.76 -3.80
C TYR A 231 10.49 -20.20 -3.37
N LEU A 232 11.59 -20.95 -3.27
CA LEU A 232 11.64 -22.29 -2.69
C LEU A 232 12.68 -22.25 -1.57
N PHE A 233 12.41 -22.88 -0.43
CA PHE A 233 13.38 -22.97 0.68
C PHE A 233 13.37 -24.37 1.30
N CYS A 234 14.54 -24.99 1.35
CA CYS A 234 14.80 -26.26 2.01
C CYS A 234 16.01 -26.14 2.95
N GLY A 235 16.30 -27.20 3.72
CA GLY A 235 17.48 -27.24 4.60
C GLY A 235 18.77 -27.09 3.80
N TYR A 236 19.81 -26.54 4.42
CA TYR A 236 21.11 -26.38 3.78
C TYR A 236 21.70 -27.75 3.40
N GLY A 237 22.01 -27.93 2.11
CA GLY A 237 22.50 -29.19 1.55
C GLY A 237 21.39 -30.08 0.96
N ASP A 238 20.13 -29.73 1.19
CA ASP A 238 19.00 -30.39 0.56
C ASP A 238 18.76 -29.82 -0.85
N THR A 239 18.19 -30.66 -1.70
CA THR A 239 17.82 -30.28 -3.08
C THR A 239 16.35 -30.58 -3.34
N ILE A 240 15.77 -29.78 -4.23
CA ILE A 240 14.42 -30.01 -4.76
C ILE A 240 14.55 -30.14 -6.27
N GLU A 241 14.10 -31.25 -6.82
CA GLU A 241 14.09 -31.46 -8.26
C GLU A 241 12.74 -31.05 -8.83
N ILE A 242 12.70 -29.92 -9.52
CA ILE A 242 11.53 -29.48 -10.28
C ILE A 242 11.55 -30.18 -11.63
N LYS A 243 10.61 -31.09 -11.81
CA LYS A 243 10.51 -31.87 -13.04
C LYS A 243 9.73 -31.13 -14.10
N GLN A 244 8.64 -30.47 -13.70
CA GLN A 244 7.80 -29.69 -14.59
C GLN A 244 7.14 -28.54 -13.84
N MET A 245 7.09 -27.38 -14.48
CA MET A 245 6.37 -26.21 -14.05
C MET A 245 5.51 -25.70 -15.20
N ASP A 246 4.20 -25.70 -14.99
CA ASP A 246 3.22 -25.21 -15.94
C ASP A 246 2.50 -23.99 -15.36
N PHE A 247 2.22 -23.01 -16.21
CA PHE A 247 1.47 -21.83 -15.82
C PHE A 247 0.06 -21.93 -16.36
N VAL A 248 -0.91 -21.71 -15.47
CA VAL A 248 -2.33 -21.81 -15.77
C VAL A 248 -2.93 -20.42 -15.92
N ARG A 249 -3.88 -20.26 -16.85
CA ARG A 249 -4.70 -19.05 -17.01
C ARG A 249 -6.00 -19.19 -16.23
N ALA A 250 -6.77 -18.09 -16.17
CA ALA A 250 -8.11 -18.13 -15.60
C ALA A 250 -8.96 -19.20 -16.30
N SER A 251 -9.69 -19.97 -15.50
CA SER A 251 -10.64 -20.95 -16.02
C SER A 251 -11.66 -20.28 -16.94
N LYS A 252 -11.95 -20.94 -18.06
CA LYS A 252 -13.05 -20.57 -18.97
C LYS A 252 -14.20 -21.53 -18.75
N GLU A 253 -15.43 -21.12 -19.06
CA GLU A 253 -16.57 -22.05 -19.08
C GLU A 253 -16.30 -23.17 -20.11
N GLY A 254 -16.40 -24.43 -19.67
CA GLY A 254 -16.13 -25.64 -20.48
C GLY A 254 -15.04 -26.55 -19.90
N ASP A 255 -14.70 -27.61 -20.63
CA ASP A 255 -13.87 -28.72 -20.12
C ASP A 255 -12.36 -28.59 -20.44
N GLN A 256 -11.92 -27.44 -20.95
CA GLN A 256 -10.54 -27.23 -21.37
C GLN A 256 -9.77 -26.37 -20.37
N GLY A 257 -8.68 -26.91 -19.84
CA GLY A 257 -7.66 -26.13 -19.14
C GLY A 257 -6.90 -25.24 -20.13
N ASP A 258 -6.69 -23.97 -19.77
CA ASP A 258 -5.95 -23.00 -20.58
C ASP A 258 -4.55 -22.78 -19.96
N PHE A 259 -3.55 -23.46 -20.50
CA PHE A 259 -2.14 -23.29 -20.12
C PHE A 259 -1.52 -22.13 -20.90
N VAL A 260 -0.56 -21.44 -20.30
CA VAL A 260 0.21 -20.40 -21.00
C VAL A 260 1.16 -21.06 -22.03
N PRO A 261 0.95 -20.85 -23.36
CA PRO A 261 1.78 -21.51 -24.37
C PRO A 261 3.23 -21.07 -24.27
N GLY A 262 4.16 -22.04 -24.29
CA GLY A 262 5.61 -21.77 -24.28
C GLY A 262 6.20 -21.32 -22.94
N ALA A 263 5.38 -21.10 -21.90
CA ALA A 263 5.85 -20.87 -20.55
C ALA A 263 5.92 -22.21 -19.82
N GLN A 264 6.94 -23.00 -20.08
CA GLN A 264 7.20 -24.23 -19.32
C GLN A 264 8.64 -24.24 -18.86
N ILE A 265 8.85 -24.58 -17.59
CA ILE A 265 10.18 -24.83 -17.05
C ILE A 265 10.24 -26.31 -16.72
N ARG A 266 11.26 -27.00 -17.23
CA ARG A 266 11.42 -28.46 -17.07
C ARG A 266 12.82 -28.77 -16.58
N ASN A 267 12.92 -29.84 -15.78
CA ASN A 267 14.17 -30.43 -15.33
C ASN A 267 15.15 -29.40 -14.74
N PHE A 268 14.71 -28.71 -13.69
CA PHE A 268 15.52 -27.76 -12.95
C PHE A 268 15.72 -28.24 -11.51
N THR A 269 16.95 -28.19 -11.03
CA THR A 269 17.27 -28.50 -9.63
C THR A 269 17.42 -27.20 -8.85
N PHE A 270 16.57 -27.01 -7.86
CA PHE A 270 16.73 -25.96 -6.88
C PHE A 270 17.77 -26.40 -5.84
N LEU A 271 18.76 -25.53 -5.60
CA LEU A 271 19.81 -25.75 -4.63
C LEU A 271 19.65 -24.76 -3.48
N SER A 272 19.56 -25.26 -2.24
CA SER A 272 19.42 -24.43 -1.04
C SER A 272 20.54 -23.40 -0.87
N ASP A 273 21.73 -23.69 -1.41
CA ASP A 273 22.94 -22.88 -1.29
C ASP A 273 23.06 -21.78 -2.36
N ARG A 274 22.10 -21.71 -3.29
CA ARG A 274 21.97 -20.64 -4.29
C ARG A 274 20.60 -19.96 -4.17
N PRO A 275 20.31 -19.33 -3.02
CA PRO A 275 19.00 -18.74 -2.79
C PRO A 275 18.78 -17.57 -3.76
N GLY A 276 17.64 -17.60 -4.43
CA GLY A 276 17.20 -16.55 -5.33
C GLY A 276 15.83 -16.91 -5.90
N PRO A 277 14.95 -15.92 -6.11
CA PRO A 277 13.65 -16.19 -6.69
C PRO A 277 13.80 -16.62 -8.15
N LEU A 278 12.91 -17.51 -8.58
CA LEU A 278 12.67 -17.73 -9.99
C LEU A 278 11.77 -16.59 -10.51
N ASP A 279 12.25 -15.90 -11.54
CA ASP A 279 11.54 -14.78 -12.17
C ASP A 279 10.40 -15.31 -13.05
N LEU A 280 9.17 -14.98 -12.68
CA LEU A 280 7.94 -15.39 -13.37
C LEU A 280 7.32 -14.26 -14.21
N ARG A 281 7.99 -13.10 -14.36
CA ARG A 281 7.42 -11.92 -15.04
C ARG A 281 6.93 -12.22 -16.45
N SER A 282 7.65 -13.03 -17.21
CA SER A 282 7.24 -13.43 -18.56
C SER A 282 5.94 -14.24 -18.56
N ALA A 283 5.75 -15.15 -17.60
CA ALA A 283 4.54 -15.94 -17.48
C ALA A 283 3.36 -15.08 -17.01
N ALA A 284 3.58 -14.20 -16.04
CA ALA A 284 2.58 -13.24 -15.58
C ALA A 284 2.11 -12.32 -16.72
N ALA A 285 3.05 -11.77 -17.50
CA ALA A 285 2.75 -10.96 -18.69
C ALA A 285 1.96 -11.72 -19.76
N ALA A 286 2.09 -13.05 -19.82
CA ALA A 286 1.35 -13.92 -20.73
C ALA A 286 -0.03 -14.39 -20.16
N GLY A 287 -0.45 -13.84 -19.02
CA GLY A 287 -1.77 -14.04 -18.42
C GLY A 287 -1.85 -15.19 -17.41
N ALA A 288 -0.72 -15.65 -16.87
CA ALA A 288 -0.71 -16.68 -15.84
C ALA A 288 -1.41 -16.18 -14.55
N VAL A 289 -2.32 -16.98 -14.00
CA VAL A 289 -2.99 -16.74 -12.72
C VAL A 289 -2.51 -17.67 -11.62
N GLY A 290 -1.80 -18.74 -11.97
CA GLY A 290 -1.19 -19.68 -11.04
C GLY A 290 -0.10 -20.53 -11.69
N VAL A 291 0.61 -21.28 -10.85
CA VAL A 291 1.63 -22.24 -11.27
C VAL A 291 1.33 -23.62 -10.71
N SER A 292 1.50 -24.65 -11.54
CA SER A 292 1.46 -26.07 -11.19
C SER A 292 2.88 -26.61 -11.25
N ILE A 293 3.34 -27.23 -10.17
CA ILE A 293 4.73 -27.68 -10.04
C ILE A 293 4.75 -29.17 -9.71
N TRP A 294 5.30 -29.97 -10.62
CA TRP A 294 5.69 -31.36 -10.37
C TRP A 294 7.12 -31.40 -9.85
N TYR A 295 7.33 -31.98 -8.67
CA TYR A 295 8.62 -32.00 -7.99
C TYR A 295 8.99 -33.40 -7.48
N GLN A 296 10.27 -33.59 -7.15
CA GLN A 296 10.79 -34.69 -6.32
C GLN A 296 11.69 -34.10 -5.23
N ALA A 297 11.49 -34.55 -3.99
CA ALA A 297 12.30 -34.08 -2.84
C ALA A 297 12.39 -35.17 -1.77
N GLN A 298 13.56 -35.32 -1.15
CA GLN A 298 13.78 -36.24 -0.01
C GLN A 298 13.32 -35.66 1.33
N HIS A 299 13.12 -34.33 1.38
CA HIS A 299 12.77 -33.58 2.58
C HIS A 299 11.60 -32.64 2.29
N SER A 300 10.88 -32.23 3.33
CA SER A 300 9.90 -31.17 3.21
C SER A 300 10.60 -29.84 2.95
N PHE A 301 9.92 -28.94 2.25
CA PHE A 301 10.41 -27.60 1.95
C PHE A 301 9.26 -26.62 1.99
N THR A 302 9.55 -25.34 1.81
CA THR A 302 8.52 -24.30 1.71
C THR A 302 8.57 -23.63 0.35
N ALA A 303 7.41 -23.22 -0.13
CA ALA A 303 7.27 -22.51 -1.40
C ALA A 303 6.35 -21.30 -1.24
N TYR A 304 6.67 -20.19 -1.93
CA TYR A 304 5.94 -18.92 -1.86
C TYR A 304 6.00 -18.16 -3.18
N ILE A 305 4.94 -17.44 -3.56
CA ILE A 305 4.95 -16.43 -4.63
C ILE A 305 4.63 -15.06 -4.05
N GLY A 306 5.54 -14.10 -4.27
CA GLY A 306 5.31 -12.68 -4.05
C GLY A 306 6.55 -11.90 -3.68
#